data_AF-A0A354X7K9-F1
#
_entry.id   AF-A0A354X7K9-F1
#
_cell.length_a   1.000
_cell.length_b   1.000
_cell.length_c   1.000
_cell.angle_alpha   90.00
_cell.angle_beta   90.00
_cell.angle_gamma   90.00
#
_symmetry.space_group_name_H-M   'P 1'
#
loop_
_entity.id
_entity.type
_entity.pdbx_description
1 polymer ?
#
loop_
_entity_poly.entity_id
_entity_poly.type
_entity_poly.pdbx_seq_one_letter_code
_entity_poly.pdbx_strand_id
1 'polypeptide(L)'
;MDREIPKEVLRKERRRKMIKLVAVVGVCVLVVILVISFLRDSVNRKNIQLSTVDTGTIEVSVSASGKVAPAFEEIINTPIESRIVEVYKRGGDSVDVGTPLLRLDLQTIETDYRKMLD
;
A
#
# COMPACT_ATOMS: atom_id res chain seq x y z
N MET A 1 -75.20 -52.22 32.51
CA MET A 1 -75.64 -51.22 33.50
C MET A 1 -74.55 -50.18 33.60
N ASP A 2 -74.65 -49.13 32.78
CA ASP A 2 -73.71 -48.02 32.80
C ASP A 2 -74.09 -47.04 33.90
N ARG A 3 -73.10 -46.68 34.71
CA ARG A 3 -73.18 -45.54 35.63
C ARG A 3 -72.68 -44.31 34.90
N GLU A 4 -73.54 -43.31 34.73
CA GLU A 4 -73.14 -41.99 34.26
C GLU A 4 -72.21 -41.36 35.30
N ILE A 5 -70.92 -41.26 34.96
CA ILE A 5 -69.92 -40.65 35.83
C ILE A 5 -70.21 -39.14 35.87
N PRO A 6 -70.47 -38.54 37.06
CA PRO A 6 -70.76 -37.12 37.16
C PRO A 6 -69.59 -36.30 36.62
N LYS A 7 -69.85 -35.44 35.63
CA LYS A 7 -68.84 -34.62 34.94
C LYS A 7 -68.04 -33.69 35.87
N GLU A 8 -68.58 -33.40 37.05
CA GLU A 8 -67.99 -32.52 38.07
C GLU A 8 -66.79 -33.15 38.78
N VAL A 9 -66.85 -34.46 39.09
CA VAL A 9 -65.76 -35.17 39.77
C VAL A 9 -64.57 -35.33 38.81
N LEU A 10 -64.85 -35.63 37.53
CA LEU A 10 -63.86 -35.69 36.46
C LEU A 10 -63.17 -34.35 36.21
N ARG A 11 -63.89 -33.22 36.29
CA ARG A 11 -63.31 -31.87 36.15
C ARG A 11 -62.35 -31.51 37.29
N LYS A 12 -62.67 -31.90 38.53
CA LYS A 12 -61.83 -31.61 39.71
C LYS A 12 -60.49 -32.35 39.65
N GLU A 13 -60.49 -33.60 39.20
CA GLU A 13 -59.27 -34.36 39.00
C GLU A 13 -58.44 -33.89 37.80
N ARG A 14 -59.09 -33.55 36.68
CA ARG A 14 -58.41 -32.96 35.51
C ARG A 14 -57.73 -31.63 35.83
N ARG A 15 -58.37 -30.78 36.63
CA ARG A 15 -57.80 -29.48 37.04
C ARG A 15 -56.56 -29.65 37.90
N ARG A 16 -56.54 -30.61 38.83
CA ARG A 16 -55.33 -30.93 39.64
C ARG A 16 -54.19 -31.46 38.77
N LYS A 17 -54.48 -32.30 37.77
CA LYS A 17 -53.49 -32.79 36.80
C LYS A 17 -52.93 -31.66 35.94
N MET A 18 -53.78 -30.75 35.45
CA MET A 18 -53.33 -29.57 34.71
C MET A 18 -52.45 -28.65 35.54
N ILE A 19 -52.78 -28.39 36.81
CA ILE A 19 -51.97 -27.54 37.69
C ILE A 19 -50.57 -28.15 37.90
N LYS A 20 -50.49 -29.48 38.13
CA LYS A 20 -49.19 -30.17 38.21
C LYS A 20 -48.40 -30.06 36.91
N LEU A 21 -49.07 -30.24 35.77
CA LEU A 21 -48.42 -30.16 34.46
C LEU A 21 -47.90 -28.74 34.17
N VAL A 22 -48.70 -27.71 34.43
CA VAL A 22 -48.30 -26.31 34.30
C VAL A 22 -47.15 -25.96 35.25
N ALA A 23 -47.16 -26.49 36.47
CA ALA A 23 -46.06 -26.29 37.42
C ALA A 23 -44.75 -26.90 36.90
N VAL A 24 -44.79 -28.14 36.39
CA VAL A 24 -43.61 -28.81 35.82
C VAL A 24 -43.10 -28.06 34.60
N VAL A 25 -43.99 -27.66 33.68
CA VAL A 25 -43.61 -26.88 32.49
C VAL A 25 -43.03 -25.52 32.89
N GLY A 26 -43.62 -24.85 33.87
CA GLY A 26 -43.12 -23.57 34.39
C GLY A 26 -41.72 -23.67 34.97
N VAL A 27 -41.44 -24.73 35.74
CA VAL A 27 -40.10 -25.00 36.28
C VAL A 27 -39.11 -25.28 35.14
N CYS A 28 -39.48 -26.11 34.16
CA CYS A 28 -38.62 -26.39 33.01
C CYS A 28 -38.26 -25.10 32.23
N VAL A 29 -39.23 -24.23 31.98
CA VAL A 29 -38.99 -22.94 31.30
C VAL A 29 -38.05 -22.05 32.10
N LEU A 30 -38.22 -21.99 33.42
CA LEU A 30 -37.39 -21.18 34.30
C LEU A 30 -35.93 -21.68 34.32
N VAL A 31 -35.73 -23.00 34.32
CA VAL A 31 -34.40 -23.62 34.20
C VAL A 31 -33.75 -23.27 32.86
N VAL A 32 -34.49 -23.36 31.75
CA VAL A 32 -33.97 -23.02 30.42
C VAL A 32 -33.54 -21.56 30.34
N ILE A 33 -34.33 -20.63 30.91
CA ILE A 33 -33.98 -19.20 30.96
C ILE A 33 -32.68 -18.97 31.74
N LEU A 34 -32.51 -19.62 32.90
CA LEU A 34 -31.29 -19.50 33.71
C LEU A 34 -30.06 -20.02 32.97
N VAL A 35 -30.17 -21.18 32.30
CA VAL A 35 -29.08 -21.78 31.53
C VAL A 35 -28.68 -20.86 30.37
N ILE A 36 -29.65 -20.35 29.59
CA ILE A 36 -29.37 -19.41 28.50
C ILE A 36 -28.71 -18.14 29.03
N SER A 37 -29.16 -17.61 30.18
CA SER A 37 -28.55 -16.41 30.78
C SER A 37 -27.11 -16.63 31.24
N PHE A 38 -26.76 -17.85 31.65
CA PHE A 38 -25.41 -18.18 32.11
C PHE A 38 -24.44 -18.49 30.96
N LEU A 39 -24.93 -19.14 29.89
CA LEU A 39 -24.14 -19.41 28.68
C LEU A 39 -24.10 -18.21 27.72
N ARG A 40 -24.90 -17.17 27.93
CA ARG A 40 -24.84 -15.97 27.11
C ARG A 40 -23.48 -15.32 27.32
N ASP A 41 -22.62 -15.42 26.31
CA ASP A 41 -21.33 -14.74 26.28
C ASP A 41 -21.55 -13.24 26.52
N SER A 42 -21.24 -12.81 27.74
CA SER A 42 -21.20 -11.41 28.09
C SER A 42 -19.87 -10.88 27.60
N VAL A 43 -19.88 -10.11 26.51
CA VAL A 43 -18.70 -9.37 26.07
C VAL A 43 -18.31 -8.43 27.21
N ASN A 44 -17.26 -8.79 27.95
CA ASN A 44 -16.78 -7.99 29.05
C ASN A 44 -16.22 -6.69 28.47
N ARG A 45 -16.80 -5.55 28.85
CA ARG A 45 -16.34 -4.22 28.38
C ARG A 45 -14.86 -3.98 28.66
N LYS A 46 -14.26 -4.71 29.62
CA LYS A 46 -12.81 -4.68 29.91
C LYS A 46 -11.93 -5.33 28.84
N ASN A 47 -12.48 -6.19 27.98
CA ASN A 47 -11.76 -6.85 26.90
C ASN A 47 -11.80 -6.06 25.59
N ILE A 48 -12.48 -4.91 25.55
CA ILE A 48 -12.57 -4.05 24.38
C ILE A 48 -11.66 -2.83 24.63
N GLN A 49 -10.51 -2.80 23.96
CA GLN A 49 -9.72 -1.57 23.87
C GLN A 49 -10.30 -0.70 22.76
N LEU A 50 -10.90 0.41 23.16
CA LEU A 50 -11.33 1.47 22.26
C LEU A 50 -10.38 2.64 22.44
N SER A 51 -9.74 3.03 21.34
CA SER A 51 -8.84 4.18 21.28
C SER A 51 -9.37 5.15 20.23
N THR A 52 -9.22 6.45 20.46
CA THR A 52 -9.50 7.47 19.45
C THR A 52 -8.40 7.46 18.40
N VAL A 53 -8.76 7.67 17.14
CA VAL A 53 -7.81 7.80 16.04
C VAL A 53 -7.57 9.28 15.80
N ASP A 54 -6.32 9.70 15.96
CA ASP A 54 -5.90 11.07 15.70
C ASP A 54 -5.33 11.18 14.28
N THR A 55 -5.51 12.34 13.66
CA THR A 55 -4.94 12.65 12.35
C THR A 55 -3.64 13.43 12.52
N GLY A 56 -2.63 13.03 11.76
CA GLY A 56 -1.32 13.68 11.75
C GLY A 56 -0.63 13.43 10.42
N THR A 57 0.33 14.28 10.09
CA THR A 57 1.13 14.11 8.88
C THR A 57 2.16 13.00 9.12
N ILE A 58 2.19 12.01 8.23
CA ILE A 58 3.23 10.97 8.21
C ILE A 58 4.19 11.33 7.07
N GLU A 59 5.39 11.76 7.42
CA GLU A 59 6.45 11.99 6.45
C GLU A 59 7.20 10.69 6.19
N VAL A 60 7.13 10.21 4.94
CA VAL A 60 7.89 9.02 4.50
C VAL A 60 8.92 9.48 3.47
N SER A 61 10.20 9.36 3.82
CA SER A 61 11.29 9.61 2.88
C SER A 61 11.62 8.33 2.11
N VAL A 62 11.53 8.38 0.78
CA VAL A 62 11.96 7.29 -0.10
C VAL A 62 13.39 7.56 -0.55
N SER A 63 14.31 6.66 -0.23
CA SER A 63 15.70 6.75 -0.69
C SER A 63 15.81 6.12 -2.09
N ALA A 64 16.40 6.85 -3.03
CA ALA A 64 16.72 6.36 -4.37
C ALA A 64 18.23 6.46 -4.62
N SER A 65 18.80 5.47 -5.30
CA SER A 65 20.21 5.46 -5.71
C SER A 65 20.31 5.35 -7.23
N GLY A 66 21.23 6.09 -7.84
CA GLY A 66 21.48 6.05 -9.28
C GLY A 66 22.87 6.54 -9.63
N LYS A 67 23.31 6.27 -10.86
CA LYS A 67 24.57 6.79 -11.40
C LYS A 67 24.32 8.18 -11.99
N VAL A 68 25.17 9.15 -11.65
CA VAL A 68 25.13 10.50 -12.25
C VAL A 68 25.75 10.44 -13.64
N ALA A 69 25.06 11.00 -14.63
CA ALA A 69 25.54 11.15 -16.00
C ALA A 69 25.49 12.65 -16.38
N PRO A 70 26.40 13.13 -17.25
CA PRO A 70 26.36 14.49 -17.74
C PRO A 70 25.08 14.72 -18.57
N ALA A 71 24.54 15.94 -18.52
CA ALA A 71 23.36 16.31 -19.30
C ALA A 71 23.65 16.31 -20.81
N PHE A 72 24.87 16.68 -21.20
CA PHE A 72 25.34 16.74 -22.58
C PHE A 72 26.80 16.30 -22.63
N GLU A 73 27.14 15.50 -23.64
CA GLU A 73 28.49 15.06 -23.94
C GLU A 73 28.69 15.15 -25.45
N GLU A 74 29.75 15.83 -25.88
CA GLU A 74 30.09 16.01 -27.29
C GLU A 74 31.55 15.64 -27.53
N ILE A 75 31.78 14.80 -28.54
CA ILE A 75 33.11 14.36 -28.95
C ILE A 75 33.50 15.17 -30.18
N ILE A 76 34.45 16.09 -30.01
CA ILE A 76 34.99 16.90 -31.12
C ILE A 76 36.13 16.14 -31.78
N ASN A 77 35.85 15.58 -32.96
CA ASN A 77 36.84 14.92 -33.78
C ASN A 77 37.43 15.88 -34.80
N THR A 78 38.68 15.64 -35.19
CA THR A 78 39.27 16.39 -36.29
C THR A 78 38.70 15.87 -37.61
N PRO A 79 38.11 16.72 -38.47
CA PRO A 79 37.47 16.28 -39.71
C PRO A 79 38.47 15.88 -40.81
N ILE A 80 39.74 16.21 -40.63
CA ILE A 80 40.83 15.99 -41.60
C ILE A 80 42.02 15.33 -40.92
N GLU A 81 42.77 14.51 -41.67
CA GLU A 81 44.02 13.95 -41.18
C GLU A 81 45.09 15.05 -41.20
N SER A 82 45.39 15.61 -40.02
CA SER A 82 46.33 16.73 -39.87
C SER A 82 47.12 16.62 -38.57
N ARG A 83 48.29 17.27 -38.53
CA ARG A 83 49.13 17.32 -37.33
C ARG A 83 48.64 18.42 -36.39
N ILE A 84 48.61 18.13 -35.09
CA ILE A 84 48.37 19.15 -34.06
C ILE A 84 49.64 20.01 -33.91
N VAL A 85 49.51 21.31 -34.16
CA VAL A 85 50.59 22.30 -34.00
C VAL A 85 50.65 22.78 -32.56
N GLU A 86 49.48 23.06 -31.97
CA GLU A 86 49.39 23.65 -30.64
C GLU A 86 48.08 23.28 -29.94
N VAL A 87 48.12 23.16 -28.61
CA VAL A 87 46.97 22.85 -27.77
C VAL A 87 46.67 24.07 -26.91
N TYR A 88 45.51 24.71 -27.13
CA TYR A 88 45.10 25.91 -26.41
C TYR A 88 44.35 25.61 -25.11
N LYS A 89 43.68 24.46 -25.04
CA LYS A 89 42.88 24.03 -23.88
C LYS A 89 43.21 22.60 -23.50
N ARG A 90 43.33 22.35 -22.20
CA ARG A 90 43.66 21.03 -21.62
C ARG A 90 42.47 20.48 -20.87
N GLY A 91 42.52 19.17 -20.57
CA GLY A 91 41.48 18.52 -19.79
C GLY A 91 41.27 19.20 -18.44
N GLY A 92 40.03 19.56 -18.14
CA GLY A 92 39.63 20.30 -16.94
C GLY A 92 39.47 21.80 -17.13
N ASP A 93 39.92 22.37 -18.26
CA ASP A 93 39.70 23.78 -18.56
C ASP A 93 38.23 24.03 -18.94
N SER A 94 37.65 25.12 -18.43
CA SER A 94 36.34 25.60 -18.88
C SER A 94 36.47 26.28 -20.24
N VAL A 95 35.47 26.05 -21.10
CA VAL A 95 35.39 26.58 -22.46
C VAL A 95 33.97 27.03 -22.77
N ASP A 96 33.85 28.06 -23.60
CA ASP A 96 32.58 28.54 -24.13
C ASP A 96 32.40 28.12 -25.59
N VAL A 97 31.17 28.17 -26.10
CA VAL A 97 30.86 27.87 -27.50
C VAL A 97 31.69 28.77 -28.43
N GLY A 98 32.38 28.16 -29.38
CA GLY A 98 33.26 28.84 -30.33
C GLY A 98 34.70 29.05 -29.83
N THR A 99 35.03 28.63 -28.61
CA THR A 99 36.41 28.70 -28.10
C THR A 99 37.32 27.74 -28.90
N PRO A 100 38.44 28.23 -29.47
CA PRO A 100 39.38 27.36 -30.17
C PRO A 100 40.11 26.46 -29.16
N LEU A 101 40.08 25.15 -29.41
CA LEU A 101 40.66 24.14 -28.50
C LEU A 101 42.10 23.77 -28.88
N LEU A 102 42.37 23.66 -30.18
CA LEU A 102 43.63 23.20 -30.74
C LEU A 102 43.87 23.86 -32.10
N ARG A 103 45.13 23.95 -32.51
CA ARG A 103 45.56 24.43 -33.83
C ARG A 103 46.11 23.27 -34.64
N LEU A 104 45.59 23.12 -35.85
CA LEU A 104 45.97 22.08 -36.80
C LEU A 104 46.87 22.64 -37.90
N ASP A 105 47.71 21.78 -38.45
CA ASP A 105 48.50 22.08 -39.63
C ASP A 105 47.65 21.86 -40.89
N LEU A 106 47.31 22.95 -41.58
CA LEU A 106 46.42 22.95 -42.74
C LEU A 106 47.17 23.04 -44.07
N GLN A 107 48.51 23.05 -44.08
CA GLN A 107 49.30 23.36 -45.28
C GLN A 107 48.97 22.47 -46.49
N THR A 108 48.85 21.16 -46.27
CA THR A 108 48.53 20.19 -47.33
C THR A 108 47.12 20.45 -47.89
N ILE A 109 46.15 20.68 -47.01
CA ILE A 109 44.75 20.88 -47.38
C ILE A 109 44.55 22.23 -48.08
N GLU A 110 45.20 23.31 -47.62
CA GLU A 110 45.13 24.60 -48.28
C GLU A 110 45.68 24.55 -49.71
N THR A 111 46.75 23.77 -49.92
CA THR A 111 47.34 23.58 -51.25
C THR A 111 46.37 22.82 -52.17
N ASP A 112 45.76 21.75 -51.70
CA ASP A 112 44.81 20.97 -52.49
C ASP A 112 43.50 21.73 -52.73
N TYR A 113 43.04 22.50 -51.75
CA TYR A 113 41.87 23.37 -51.89
C TYR A 113 42.10 24.44 -52.97
N ARG A 114 43.28 25.09 -53.00
CA ARG A 114 43.61 26.07 -54.04
C ARG A 114 43.64 25.46 -55.44
N LYS A 115 44.15 24.23 -55.60
CA LYS A 115 44.11 23.51 -56.89
C LYS A 115 42.70 23.21 -57.38
N MET A 116 41.72 23.10 -56.49
CA MET A 116 40.31 22.89 -56.85
C MET A 116 39.60 24.20 -57.25
N LEU A 117 40.17 25.35 -56.90
CA LEU A 117 39.62 26.67 -57.23
C LEU A 117 40.12 27.21 -58.58
N ASP A 118 41.29 26.75 -59.04
CA ASP A 118 41.81 26.95 -60.40
C ASP A 118 41.17 25.95 -61.39
#